data_AF-A0A849S7L5-F1
#
_entry.id   AF-A0A849S7L5-F1
#
_cell.length_a   1.000
_cell.length_b   1.000
_cell.length_c   1.000
_cell.angle_alpha   90.00
_cell.angle_beta   90.00
_cell.angle_gamma   90.00
#
_symmetry.space_group_name_H-M   'P 1'
#
loop_
_entity.id
_entity.type
_entity.pdbx_description
1 polymer ?
#
loop_
_entity_poly.entity_id
_entity_poly.type
_entity_poly.pdbx_seq_one_letter_code
_entity_poly.pdbx_strand_id
1 'polypeptide(L)' 'MRLKHYSIRTEQAYTDWIRRFTLYHDKKHPRDMGAAEVEQFLTHLTVQHARDQAL' A
#
# COMPACT_ATOMS: atom_id res chain seq x y z
N MET A 1 -16.94 -13.88 6.46
CA MET A 1 -17.89 -13.11 5.64
C MET A 1 -17.11 -12.23 4.68
N ARG A 2 -17.45 -12.23 3.39
CA ARG A 2 -16.99 -11.21 2.43
C ARG A 2 -17.97 -10.05 2.45
N LEU A 3 -17.52 -8.89 2.88
CA LEU A 3 -18.35 -7.69 2.97
C LEU A 3 -18.03 -6.80 1.77
N LYS A 4 -19.04 -6.09 1.23
CA LYS A 4 -18.92 -5.14 0.10
C LYS A 4 -18.86 -5.73 -1.33
N HIS A 5 -19.11 -7.03 -1.51
CA HIS A 5 -19.18 -7.68 -2.85
C HIS A 5 -17.96 -7.45 -3.75
N TYR A 6 -16.78 -7.25 -3.17
CA TYR A 6 -15.56 -7.14 -3.96
C TYR A 6 -15.21 -8.49 -4.60
N SER A 7 -14.63 -8.41 -5.80
CA SER A 7 -14.04 -9.60 -6.41
C SER A 7 -12.88 -10.10 -5.54
N ILE A 8 -12.57 -11.39 -5.64
CA ILE A 8 -11.40 -12.00 -4.94
C ILE A 8 -10.12 -11.23 -5.26
N ARG A 9 -9.95 -10.85 -6.53
CA ARG A 9 -8.79 -10.09 -7.01
C ARG A 9 -8.71 -8.70 -6.37
N THR A 10 -9.85 -8.04 -6.21
CA THR A 10 -9.94 -6.73 -5.58
C THR A 10 -9.57 -6.82 -4.10
N GLU A 11 -10.10 -7.80 -3.37
CA GLU A 11 -9.75 -8.02 -1.96
C GLU A 11 -8.25 -8.30 -1.76
N GLN A 12 -7.66 -9.13 -2.62
CA GLN A 12 -6.23 -9.43 -2.60
C GLN A 12 -5.39 -8.19 -2.85
N ALA A 13 -5.73 -7.41 -3.88
CA ALA A 13 -5.03 -6.15 -4.17
C ALA A 13 -5.08 -5.18 -2.97
N TYR A 14 -6.25 -4.98 -2.36
CA TYR A 14 -6.35 -4.12 -1.17
C TYR A 14 -5.53 -4.65 0.01
N THR A 15 -5.59 -5.96 0.27
CA THR A 15 -4.83 -6.58 1.39
C THR A 15 -3.33 -6.45 1.17
N ASP A 16 -2.86 -6.66 -0.07
CA ASP A 16 -1.45 -6.51 -0.43
C ASP A 16 -0.98 -5.06 -0.27
N TRP A 17 -1.77 -4.08 -0.71
CA TRP A 17 -1.44 -2.66 -0.53
C TRP A 17 -1.38 -2.26 0.95
N ILE A 18 -2.37 -2.68 1.75
CA ILE A 18 -2.39 -2.41 3.20
C ILE A 18 -1.17 -3.03 3.87
N ARG A 19 -0.81 -4.26 3.51
CA ARG A 19 0.38 -4.94 4.05
C ARG A 19 1.66 -4.20 3.70
N ARG A 20 1.86 -3.83 2.43
CA ARG A 20 3.06 -3.10 1.98
C ARG A 20 3.19 -1.74 2.67
N PHE A 21 2.09 -1.00 2.75
CA PHE A 21 2.03 0.29 3.44
C PHE A 21 2.40 0.16 4.93
N THR A 22 1.82 -0.84 5.61
CA THR A 22 2.08 -1.09 7.04
C THR A 22 3.53 -1.50 7.29
N LEU A 23 4.12 -2.32 6.40
CA LEU A 23 5.51 -2.74 6.51
C LEU A 23 6.50 -1.61 6.23
N TYR A 24 6.20 -0.71 5.29
CA TYR A 24 7.02 0.46 5.00
C TYR A 24 7.10 1.42 6.20
N HIS A 25 6.01 1.54 6.96
CA HIS A 25 5.92 2.39 8.16
C HIS A 25 6.19 1.61 9.47
N ASP A 26 7.10 0.64 9.44
CA ASP A 26 7.55 -0.14 10.60
C ASP A 26 6.41 -0.70 11.48
N LYS A 27 5.36 -1.21 10.82
CA LYS A 27 4.17 -1.80 11.48
C LYS A 27 3.38 -0.82 12.36
N LYS A 28 3.54 0.49 12.15
CA LYS A 28 2.63 1.50 12.70
C LYS A 28 1.21 1.19 12.24
N HIS A 29 0.25 1.30 13.15
CA HIS A 29 -1.13 0.98 12.83
C HIS A 29 -1.72 2.05 11.87
N PRO A 30 -2.36 1.67 10.73
CA PRO A 30 -2.85 2.64 9.73
C PRO A 30 -3.81 3.71 10.24
N ARG A 31 -4.58 3.41 11.30
CA ARG A 31 -5.45 4.39 11.97
C ARG A 31 -4.71 5.58 12.58
N ASP A 32 -3.41 5.42 12.88
CA ASP A 32 -2.56 6.44 13.49
C ASP A 32 -1.71 7.16 12.42
N MET A 33 -2.02 6.95 11.14
CA MET A 33 -1.34 7.50 9.97
C MET A 33 -2.31 8.31 9.11
N GLY A 34 -1.80 9.31 8.41
CA GLY A 34 -2.60 10.23 7.60
C GLY A 34 -2.00 10.46 6.22
N ALA A 35 -2.35 11.61 5.64
CA ALA A 35 -1.92 11.99 4.30
C ALA A 35 -0.38 11.99 4.14
N ALA A 36 0.36 12.44 5.16
CA ALA A 36 1.82 12.50 5.11
C ALA A 36 2.47 11.12 4.90
N GLU A 37 2.02 10.09 5.62
CA GLU A 37 2.52 8.72 5.44
C GLU A 37 2.12 8.12 4.09
N VAL A 38 0.94 8.48 3.58
CA VAL A 38 0.48 8.07 2.24
C VAL A 38 1.37 8.69 1.17
N GLU A 39 1.64 10.00 1.24
CA GLU A 39 2.52 10.69 0.29
C GLU A 39 3.94 10.12 0.27
N GLN A 40 4.51 9.85 1.45
CA GLN A 40 5.83 9.21 1.57
C GLN A 40 5.84 7.83 0.91
N PHE A 41 4.81 7.01 1.16
CA PHE A 41 4.72 5.69 0.57
C PHE A 41 4.58 5.76 -0.96
N LEU A 42 3.72 6.64 -1.49
CA LEU A 42 3.57 6.82 -2.94
C LEU A 42 4.87 7.31 -3.59
N THR A 43 5.58 8.24 -2.95
CA THR A 43 6.89 8.71 -3.40
C THR A 43 7.90 7.57 -3.47
N HIS A 44 7.95 6.72 -2.44
CA HIS A 44 8.80 5.53 -2.44
C HIS A 44 8.49 4.57 -3.60
N LEU A 45 7.20 4.31 -3.87
CA LEU A 45 6.79 3.47 -4.99
C LEU A 45 7.22 4.05 -6.35
N THR A 46 7.09 5.36 -6.54
CA THR A 46 7.52 6.02 -7.78
C THR A 46 9.01 5.87 -8.01
N VAL A 47 9.84 6.04 -6.97
CA VAL A 47 11.29 5.85 -7.06
C VAL A 47 11.64 4.38 -7.35
N GLN A 48 10.94 3.43 -6.73
CA GLN A 48 11.13 2.01 -7.01
C GLN A 48 10.77 1.67 -8.46
N HIS A 49 9.60 2.10 -8.94
CA HIS A 49 9.18 1.88 -10.32
C HIS A 49 10.12 2.51 -11.35
N ALA A 50 10.63 3.73 -11.07
CA ALA A 50 11.60 4.37 -11.96
C ALA A 50 12.90 3.56 -12.07
N ARG A 51 13.32 2.88 -11.00
CA ARG A 51 14.49 1.97 -11.03
C ARG A 51 14.20 0.69 -11.82
N ASP A 52 12.97 0.18 -11.73
CA ASP A 52 12.56 -1.03 -12.45
C ASP A 52 12.39 -0.81 -13.97
N GLN A 53 12.09 0.43 -14.41
CA GLN A 53 11.98 0.80 -15.83
C GLN A 53 13.30 1.27 -16.47
N ALA A 54 14.36 1.46 -15.66
CA ALA A 54 15.68 1.85 -16.13
C ALA A 54 16.60 0.65 -16.44
N LEU A 55 16.06 -0.56 -16.45
CA LEU A 55 16.67 -1.83 -16.86
C LEU A 55 15.93 -2.39 -18.08
#